data_AF-A0A9D4RN88-F1
#
_entry.id   AF-A0A9D4RN88-F1
#
_cell.length_a   1.000
_cell.length_b   1.000
_cell.length_c   1.000
_cell.angle_alpha   90.00
_cell.angle_beta   90.00
_cell.angle_gamma   90.00
#
_symmetry.space_group_name_H-M   'P 1'
#
loop_
_entity.id
_entity.type
_entity.pdbx_description
1 polymer ?
#
loop_
_entity_poly.entity_id
_entity_poly.type
_entity_poly.pdbx_seq_one_letter_code
_entity_poly.pdbx_strand_id
1 'polypeptide(L)' 'MKKVIIEGLYAVGMHHHGQRALQVAAQYRGKPEPENSFDRHAIAIHAHPSDRLCA' A
#
# COMPACT_ATOMS: atom_id res chain seq x y z
N MET A 1 -11.55 -19.50 -1.70
CA MET A 1 -11.92 -18.07 -1.76
C MET A 1 -11.40 -17.49 -3.07
N LYS A 2 -12.26 -16.91 -3.92
CA LYS A 2 -11.81 -16.20 -5.14
C LYS A 2 -11.11 -14.92 -4.73
N LYS A 3 -9.91 -14.66 -5.26
CA LYS A 3 -9.24 -13.36 -5.13
C LYS A 3 -9.94 -12.39 -6.06
N VAL A 4 -10.41 -11.26 -5.53
CA VAL A 4 -10.88 -10.14 -6.35
C VAL A 4 -9.64 -9.32 -6.73
N ILE A 5 -9.42 -9.14 -8.03
CA ILE A 5 -8.36 -8.28 -8.55
C ILE A 5 -9.01 -6.96 -8.91
N ILE A 6 -8.48 -5.86 -8.36
CA ILE A 6 -8.89 -4.50 -8.70
C ILE A 6 -7.75 -3.89 -9.51
N GLU A 7 -8.03 -3.58 -10.78
CA GLU A 7 -7.07 -2.95 -11.69
C GLU A 7 -7.10 -1.42 -11.55
N GLY A 8 -6.00 -0.76 -11.92
CA GLY A 8 -5.95 0.71 -12.03
C GLY A 8 -5.83 1.48 -10.71
N LEU A 9 -5.35 0.84 -9.63
CA LEU A 9 -5.04 1.53 -8.37
C LEU A 9 -3.63 2.15 -8.42
N TYR A 10 -3.52 3.39 -7.94
CA TYR A 10 -2.26 4.12 -7.85
C TYR A 10 -1.96 4.46 -6.39
N ALA A 11 -0.76 4.12 -5.92
CA ALA A 11 -0.27 4.60 -4.63
C ALA A 11 0.31 6.01 -4.81
N VAL A 12 -0.20 6.97 -4.03
CA VAL A 12 0.19 8.40 -4.09
C VAL A 12 0.69 8.88 -2.74
N GLY A 13 1.20 10.12 -2.65
CA GLY A 13 1.64 10.72 -1.39
C GLY A 13 2.98 10.20 -0.84
N MET A 14 3.71 9.38 -1.60
CA MET A 14 4.97 8.76 -1.18
C MET A 14 6.03 9.78 -0.73
N HIS A 15 6.04 10.98 -1.30
CA HIS A 15 6.99 12.04 -0.96
C HIS A 15 6.86 12.54 0.49
N HIS A 16 5.70 12.36 1.15
CA HIS A 16 5.49 12.75 2.54
C HIS A 16 6.00 11.73 3.57
N HIS A 17 6.23 10.48 3.16
CA HIS A 17 6.52 9.36 4.07
C HIS A 17 7.93 8.77 3.88
N GLY A 18 8.76 9.37 3.02
CA GLY A 18 10.15 8.98 2.77
C GLY A 18 10.38 8.39 1.38
N GLN A 19 11.59 8.57 0.85
CA GLN A 19 11.98 8.13 -0.51
C GLN A 19 12.15 6.60 -0.60
N ARG A 20 11.06 5.84 -0.48
CA ARG A 20 11.08 4.42 -0.87
C ARG A 20 10.12 4.20 -2.02
N ALA A 21 10.70 4.06 -3.21
CA ALA A 21 9.99 3.56 -4.35
C ALA A 21 9.40 2.18 -4.03
N LEU A 22 8.15 1.95 -4.45
CA LEU A 22 7.57 0.63 -4.43
C LEU A 22 8.33 -0.27 -5.42
N GLN A 23 8.56 -1.51 -5.04
CA GLN A 23 9.23 -2.51 -5.85
C GLN A 23 8.22 -3.17 -6.79
N VAL A 24 8.62 -3.33 -8.04
CA VAL A 24 7.82 -4.06 -9.05
C VAL A 24 7.67 -5.51 -8.59
N ALA A 25 6.45 -6.06 -8.75
CA ALA A 25 6.07 -7.42 -8.36
C ALA A 25 6.13 -7.73 -6.85
N ALA A 26 6.34 -6.74 -5.98
CA ALA A 26 6.22 -6.89 -4.54
C ALA A 26 4.75 -6.83 -4.08
N GLN A 27 4.46 -7.45 -2.93
CA GLN A 27 3.12 -7.43 -2.33
C GLN A 27 3.05 -6.41 -1.20
N TYR A 28 1.99 -5.61 -1.19
CA TYR A 28 1.76 -4.61 -0.15
C TYR A 28 0.44 -4.86 0.57
N ARG A 29 0.35 -4.44 1.83
CA ARG A 29 -0.88 -4.47 2.61
C ARG A 29 -1.53 -3.09 2.61
N GLY A 30 -2.81 -3.03 2.26
CA GLY A 30 -3.65 -1.87 2.49
C GLY A 30 -4.18 -1.87 3.93
N LYS A 31 -4.04 -0.75 4.63
CA LYS A 31 -4.63 -0.50 5.95
C LYS A 31 -5.59 0.69 5.83
N PRO A 32 -6.90 0.50 6.04
CA PRO A 32 -7.84 1.62 6.10
C PRO A 32 -7.47 2.60 7.22
N GLU A 33 -7.58 3.89 6.95
CA GLU A 33 -7.31 4.99 7.87
C GLU A 33 -8.59 5.83 8.07
N PRO A 34 -9.62 5.31 8.77
CA PRO A 34 -10.90 6.00 8.93
C PRO A 34 -10.81 7.30 9.73
N GLU A 35 -9.77 7.43 10.56
CA GLU A 35 -9.47 8.62 11.37
C GLU A 35 -8.68 9.70 10.59
N ASN A 36 -8.40 9.48 9.30
CA ASN A 36 -7.71 10.46 8.49
C ASN A 36 -8.57 11.73 8.35
N SER A 37 -8.00 12.88 8.77
CA SER A 37 -8.72 14.16 8.83
C SER A 37 -9.08 14.75 7.46
N PHE A 38 -8.50 14.25 6.36
CA PHE A 38 -8.73 14.73 5.00
C PHE A 38 -9.63 13.78 4.19
N ASP A 39 -9.51 12.47 4.39
CA ASP A 39 -10.33 11.47 3.71
C ASP A 39 -10.56 10.22 4.58
N ARG A 40 -11.80 10.04 5.03
CA ARG A 40 -12.22 8.88 5.85
C ARG A 40 -12.13 7.53 5.14
N HIS A 41 -11.92 7.50 3.82
CA HIS A 41 -11.72 6.28 3.05
C HIS A 41 -10.26 6.07 2.64
N ALA A 42 -9.33 6.85 3.18
CA ALA A 42 -7.91 6.69 2.91
C ALA A 42 -7.45 5.27 3.24
N ILE A 43 -6.58 4.71 2.39
CA ILE A 43 -5.94 3.41 2.60
C ILE A 43 -4.43 3.62 2.55
N ALA A 44 -3.77 3.43 3.69
CA ALA A 44 -2.31 3.45 3.77
C ALA A 44 -1.73 2.14 3.22
N ILE A 45 -0.62 2.24 2.49
CA ILE A 45 0.08 1.09 1.91
C ILE A 45 1.32 0.78 2.76
N HIS A 46 1.43 -0.47 3.24
CA HIS A 46 2.55 -0.95 4.05
C HIS A 46 3.25 -2.12 3.35
N ALA A 47 4.58 -2.17 3.44
CA ALA A 47 5.35 -3.32 2.97
C ALA A 47 4.93 -4.60 3.72
N HIS A 48 4.86 -5.73 3.03
CA HIS A 48 4.52 -6.99 3.66
C HIS A 48 5.75 -7.52 4.43
N PRO A 49 5.64 -8.01 5.67
CA PRO A 49 6.80 -8.51 6.43
C PRO A 49 7.57 -9.63 5.72
N SER A 50 6.90 -10.41 4.86
CA SER A 50 7.53 -11.47 4.07
C SER A 50 8.35 -10.99 2.87
N ASP A 51 8.33 -9.70 2.52
CA ASP A 51 9.18 -9.15 1.46
C ASP A 51 10.68 -9.20 1.85
N ARG A 52 10.99 -9.44 3.13
CA ARG A 52 12.36 -9.73 3.59
C ARG A 52 12.88 -11.13 3.23
N LEU A 53 12.01 -12.05 2.78
CA LEU A 53 12.39 -13.45 2.56
C LEU A 53 12.94 -13.75 1.15
N CYS A 54 13.02 -12.75 0.27
CA CYS A 54 13.63 -12.90 -1.07
C CYS A 54 14.85 -11.97 -1.28
N ALA A 55 15.51 -11.57 -0.19
CA ALA A 55 16.78 -10.83 -0.26
C ALA A 55 17.97 -11.79 -0.39
#